data_AF-A0A3D8UND5-F1
#
_entry.id   AF-A0A3D8UND5-F1
#
_cell.length_a   1.000
_cell.length_b   1.000
_cell.length_c   1.000
_cell.angle_alpha   90.00
_cell.angle_beta   90.00
_cell.angle_gamma   90.00
#
_symmetry.space_group_name_H-M   'P 1'
#
loop_
_entity.id
_entity.type
_entity.pdbx_description
1 polymer ?
#
loop_
_entity_poly.entity_id
_entity_poly.type
_entity_poly.pdbx_seq_one_letter_code
_entity_poly.pdbx_strand_id
1 'polypeptide(L)' 'MNYLSGLINLVTSLVISTIIIYAINFIAGFAGADYSFTNGEVFVMWILMAILVNNCFRK' A
#
# COMPACT_ATOMS: atom_id res chain seq x y z
N MET A 1 -8.96 -6.92 23.56
CA MET A 1 -8.64 -6.54 22.16
C MET A 1 -9.77 -7.02 21.28
N ASN A 2 -10.54 -6.11 20.67
CA ASN A 2 -11.57 -6.52 19.72
C ASN A 2 -10.87 -6.97 18.43
N TYR A 3 -10.89 -8.27 18.16
CA TYR A 3 -10.37 -8.86 16.91
C TYR A 3 -10.94 -8.15 15.67
N LEU A 4 -12.18 -7.66 15.79
CA LEU A 4 -12.86 -6.86 14.79
C LEU A 4 -12.10 -5.58 14.43
N SER A 5 -11.56 -4.85 15.41
CA SER A 5 -10.75 -3.64 15.16
C SER A 5 -9.41 -3.97 14.51
N GLY A 6 -8.80 -5.09 14.86
CA GLY A 6 -7.57 -5.56 14.21
C GLY A 6 -7.79 -5.90 12.74
N LEU A 7 -8.88 -6.61 12.44
CA LEU A 7 -9.25 -6.96 11.07
C LEU A 7 -9.59 -5.72 10.24
N ILE A 8 -10.36 -4.78 10.80
CA ILE A 8 -10.70 -3.51 10.13
C ILE A 8 -9.44 -2.72 9.81
N ASN A 9 -8.49 -2.61 10.74
CA ASN A 9 -7.22 -1.91 10.49
C ASN A 9 -6.41 -2.58 9.38
N LEU A 10 -6.38 -3.91 9.34
CA LEU A 10 -5.66 -4.67 8.32
C LEU A 10 -6.29 -4.52 6.93
N VAL A 11 -7.63 -4.57 6.83
CA VAL A 11 -8.33 -4.32 5.56
C VAL A 11 -8.13 -2.86 5.12
N THR A 12 -8.19 -1.93 6.06
CA THR A 12 -7.99 -0.50 5.78
C THR A 12 -6.57 -0.23 5.28
N SER A 13 -5.55 -0.84 5.89
CA SER A 13 -4.16 -0.68 5.43
C SER A 13 -3.93 -1.29 4.05
N LEU A 14 -4.65 -2.38 3.72
CA LEU A 14 -4.58 -3.03 2.42
C LEU A 14 -5.20 -2.19 1.30
N VAL A 15 -6.30 -1.48 1.58
CA VAL A 15 -6.90 -0.54 0.64
C VAL A 15 -6.01 0.69 0.48
N ILE A 16 -5.53 1.28 1.58
CA ILE A 16 -4.67 2.47 1.56
C ILE A 16 -3.36 2.21 0.79
N SER A 17 -2.76 1.03 0.88
CA SER A 17 -1.53 0.73 0.16
C SER A 17 -1.71 0.75 -1.36
N THR A 18 -2.88 0.37 -1.90
CA THR A 18 -3.15 0.51 -3.35
C THR A 18 -3.16 1.98 -3.78
N ILE A 19 -3.80 2.84 -2.98
CA ILE A 19 -3.90 4.27 -3.24
C ILE A 19 -2.51 4.90 -3.27
N ILE A 20 -1.65 4.52 -2.31
CA ILE A 20 -0.27 5.00 -2.23
C ILE A 20 0.54 4.60 -3.48
N ILE A 21 0.43 3.34 -3.94
CA ILE A 21 1.20 2.87 -5.11
C ILE A 21 0.80 3.64 -6.37
N TYR A 22 -0.50 3.84 -6.61
CA TYR A 22 -0.95 4.62 -7.77
C TYR A 22 -0.60 6.10 -7.67
N ALA A 23 -0.67 6.68 -6.47
CA ALA A 23 -0.26 8.07 -6.25
C ALA A 23 1.24 8.26 -6.54
N ILE A 24 2.09 7.34 -6.08
CA ILE A 24 3.54 7.36 -6.36
C ILE A 24 3.79 7.21 -7.86
N ASN A 25 3.12 6.27 -8.53
CA ASN A 25 3.29 6.07 -9.98
C ASN A 25 2.86 7.31 -10.77
N PHE A 26 1.77 7.97 -10.36
CA PHE A 26 1.31 9.22 -10.95
C PHE A 26 2.33 10.36 -10.79
N ILE A 27 2.88 10.53 -9.59
CA ILE A 27 3.90 11.56 -9.31
C ILE A 27 5.20 11.25 -10.07
N ALA A 28 5.58 9.97 -10.14
CA ALA A 28 6.74 9.52 -10.89
C ALA A 28 6.61 9.79 -12.39
N GLY A 29 5.43 9.55 -12.97
CA GLY A 29 5.13 9.91 -14.36
C GLY A 29 5.29 11.42 -14.61
N PHE A 30 4.90 12.27 -13.64
CA PHE A 30 5.14 13.71 -13.73
C PHE A 30 6.62 14.09 -13.67
N ALA A 31 7.44 13.29 -13.00
CA ALA A 31 8.90 13.42 -12.96
C ALA A 31 9.60 12.76 -14.16
N GLY A 32 8.85 12.21 -15.12
CA GLY A 32 9.40 11.53 -16.32
C GLY A 32 9.87 10.10 -16.07
N ALA A 33 9.47 9.48 -14.95
CA ALA A 33 9.80 8.10 -14.61
C ALA A 33 8.57 7.19 -14.76
N ASP A 34 8.50 6.45 -15.85
CA ASP A 34 7.47 5.43 -16.08
C ASP A 34 7.91 4.08 -15.52
N TYR A 35 7.38 3.72 -14.35
CA TYR A 35 7.64 2.42 -13.75
C TYR A 35 6.64 1.37 -14.25
N SER A 36 7.10 0.53 -15.18
CA SER A 36 6.35 -0.64 -15.64
C SER A 36 6.69 -1.85 -14.75
N PHE A 37 5.89 -2.06 -13.72
CA PHE A 37 6.04 -3.21 -12.83
C PHE A 37 5.24 -4.41 -13.34
N THR A 38 5.79 -5.61 -13.24
CA THR A 38 5.04 -6.85 -13.48
C THR A 38 4.04 -7.11 -12.35
N ASN A 39 2.99 -7.89 -12.62
CA ASN A 39 1.96 -8.21 -11.62
C ASN A 39 2.54 -8.79 -10.31
N GLY A 40 3.62 -9.59 -10.42
CA GLY A 40 4.29 -10.18 -9.25
C GLY A 40 5.01 -9.12 -8.40
N GLU A 41 5.68 -8.17 -9.03
CA GLU A 41 6.39 -7.08 -8.34
C GLU A 41 5.41 -6.12 -7.65
N VAL A 42 4.31 -5.78 -8.33
CA VAL A 42 3.24 -4.95 -7.75
C VAL A 42 2.62 -5.65 -6.54
N PHE A 43 2.40 -6.97 -6.60
CA PHE A 43 1.86 -7.73 -5.48
C PHE A 43 2.76 -7.67 -4.24
N VAL A 44 4.07 -7.87 -4.41
CA VAL A 44 5.03 -7.80 -3.30
C VAL A 44 5.09 -6.38 -2.72
N MET A 45 5.17 -5.35 -3.56
CA MET A 45 5.17 -3.96 -3.12
C MET A 45 3.88 -3.59 -2.37
N TRP A 46 2.73 -4.06 -2.85
CA TRP A 46 1.43 -3.82 -2.25
C TRP A 46 1.31 -4.39 -0.83
N ILE A 47 1.77 -5.62 -0.62
CA ILE A 47 1.76 -6.27 0.69
C ILE A 47 2.77 -5.61 1.64
N LEU A 48 3.99 -5.31 1.18
CA LEU A 48 4.99 -4.61 1.99
C LEU A 48 4.49 -3.23 2.44
N MET A 49 3.87 -2.49 1.53
CA MET A 49 3.30 -1.17 1.82
C MET A 49 2.12 -1.28 2.78
N ALA A 50 1.27 -2.31 2.66
CA ALA A 50 0.17 -2.56 3.62
C ALA A 50 0.68 -2.85 5.03
N ILE A 51 1.78 -3.61 5.17
CA ILE A 51 2.42 -3.87 6.47
C ILE A 51 2.97 -2.57 7.06
N LEU A 52 3.65 -1.75 6.25
CA LEU A 52 4.22 -0.48 6.69
C LEU A 52 3.14 0.49 7.16
N VAL A 53 2.05 0.62 6.41
CA VAL A 53 0.88 1.43 6.76
C VAL A 53 0.23 0.92 8.05
N ASN A 54 0.03 -0.39 8.19
CA ASN A 54 -0.52 -0.97 9.42
C ASN A 54 0.39 -0.72 10.63
N ASN A 55 1.71 -0.75 10.44
CA ASN A 55 2.66 -0.43 11.48
C ASN A 55 2.57 1.05 11.91
N CYS A 56 2.35 1.98 10.97
CA CYS A 56 2.09 3.38 11.28
C CYS A 56 0.77 3.60 12.05
N PHE A 57 -0.25 2.77 11.83
CA PHE A 57 -1.53 2.85 12.56
C PHE A 57 -1.47 2.27 13.97
N ARG A 58 -0.56 1.35 14.25
CA ARG A 58 -0.39 0.68 15.57
C ARG A 58 0.46 1.49 16.55
N LYS A 59 0.29 2.82 16.57
CA LYS A 59 1.01 3.73 17.46
C LYS A 59 0.87 3.35 18.93
#